data_AF-A0A959NDD1-F1
#
_entry.id   AF-A0A959NDD1-F1
#
_cell.length_a   1.000
_cell.length_b   1.000
_cell.length_c   1.000
_cell.angle_alpha   90.00
_cell.angle_beta   90.00
_cell.angle_gamma   90.00
#
_symmetry.space_group_name_H-M   'P 1'
#
loop_
_entity.id
_entity.type
_entity.pdbx_description
1 polymer ?
#
loop_
_entity_poly.entity_id
_entity_poly.type
_entity_poly.pdbx_seq_one_letter_code
_entity_poly.pdbx_strand_id
1 'polypeptide(L)'
;AVNFSTDDGWIPEFINHGHNGFVVPKADYENMETHEQDEYDLNSLYEILENEILPTYYHDYSTWRQIIKNGMQDVRLRFDSNRMAHEYYALLYQ
;
A
#
# COMPACT_ATOMS: atom_id res chain seq x y z
N ALA A 1 6.34 -2.82 9.35
CA ALA A 1 4.91 -2.92 9.68
C ALA A 1 4.15 -3.27 8.41
N VAL A 2 2.93 -3.81 8.52
CA VAL A 2 2.06 -4.00 7.35
C VAL A 2 1.32 -2.68 7.12
N ASN A 3 1.34 -2.17 5.89
CA ASN A 3 0.58 -0.97 5.53
C ASN A 3 -0.83 -1.36 5.09
N PHE A 4 -1.81 -0.54 5.48
CA PHE A 4 -3.17 -0.57 5.00
C PHE A 4 -3.64 0.86 4.77
N SER A 5 -3.88 1.24 3.51
CA SER A 5 -4.12 2.62 3.12
C SER A 5 -4.92 2.72 1.82
N THR A 6 -5.29 3.94 1.41
CA THR A 6 -5.84 4.23 0.08
C THR A 6 -4.74 4.19 -0.98
N ASP A 7 -5.13 4.05 -2.25
CA ASP A 7 -4.20 3.98 -3.39
C ASP A 7 -3.67 5.37 -3.81
N ASP A 8 -3.05 6.08 -2.88
CA ASP A 8 -2.56 7.46 -3.03
C ASP A 8 -1.10 7.66 -2.57
N GLY A 9 -0.47 8.72 -3.09
CA GLY A 9 0.91 9.10 -2.83
C GLY A 9 1.88 8.00 -3.23
N TRP A 10 2.73 7.60 -2.29
CA TRP A 10 3.76 6.58 -2.50
C TRP A 10 3.25 5.14 -2.37
N ILE A 11 2.03 4.91 -1.88
CA ILE A 11 1.44 3.57 -1.72
C ILE A 11 1.39 2.78 -3.06
N PRO A 12 0.88 3.35 -4.17
CA PRO A 12 0.87 2.68 -5.47
C PRO A 12 2.25 2.29 -6.01
N GLU A 13 3.32 2.90 -5.51
CA GLU A 13 4.67 2.64 -6.01
C GLU A 13 5.24 1.28 -5.56
N PHE A 14 4.69 0.70 -4.48
CA PHE A 14 5.26 -0.53 -3.90
C PHE A 14 4.26 -1.55 -3.37
N ILE A 15 3.01 -1.16 -3.04
CA ILE A 15 2.05 -2.14 -2.51
C ILE A 15 1.63 -3.12 -3.60
N ASN A 16 1.76 -4.39 -3.27
CA ASN A 16 1.14 -5.51 -3.96
C ASN A 16 0.12 -6.10 -2.97
N HIS A 17 -1.16 -5.87 -3.26
CA HIS A 17 -2.28 -6.19 -2.37
C HIS A 17 -2.23 -7.65 -1.91
N GLY A 18 -2.30 -7.88 -0.60
CA GLY A 18 -2.24 -9.21 0.03
C GLY A 18 -0.84 -9.86 0.05
N HIS A 19 0.13 -9.32 -0.69
CA HIS A 19 1.51 -9.83 -0.72
C HIS A 19 2.41 -9.14 0.30
N ASN A 20 2.41 -7.80 0.33
CA ASN A 20 3.32 -7.00 1.16
C ASN A 20 2.60 -5.88 1.95
N GLY A 21 1.29 -5.76 1.75
CA GLY A 21 0.37 -4.89 2.46
C GLY A 21 -1.00 -4.90 1.79
N PHE A 22 -1.86 -4.00 2.22
CA PHE A 22 -3.23 -3.90 1.73
C PHE A 22 -3.49 -2.48 1.23
N VAL A 23 -4.22 -2.38 0.14
CA VAL A 23 -4.57 -1.09 -0.47
C VAL A 23 -6.03 -1.12 -0.89
N VAL A 24 -6.75 -0.07 -0.55
CA VAL A 24 -8.11 0.18 -1.02
C VAL A 24 -8.05 0.46 -2.53
N PRO A 25 -8.86 -0.21 -3.36
CA PRO A 25 -8.90 0.07 -4.80
C PRO A 25 -9.20 1.54 -5.07
N LYS A 26 -8.70 2.08 -6.19
CA LYS A 26 -9.01 3.46 -6.58
C LYS A 26 -10.52 3.63 -6.82
N ALA A 27 -11.10 4.63 -6.16
CA ALA A 27 -12.38 5.18 -6.56
C ALA A 27 -12.31 5.73 -7.99
N ASP A 28 -13.47 5.84 -8.65
CA ASP A 28 -13.57 6.50 -9.95
C ASP A 28 -13.55 8.02 -9.76
N TYR A 29 -12.36 8.56 -9.51
CA TYR A 29 -12.15 9.98 -9.21
C TYR A 29 -12.60 10.92 -10.34
N GLU A 30 -12.75 10.42 -11.57
CA GLU A 30 -13.20 11.22 -12.71
C GLU A 30 -14.73 11.37 -12.77
N ASN A 31 -15.48 10.41 -12.20
CA ASN A 31 -16.93 10.35 -12.34
C ASN A 31 -17.70 10.39 -11.01
N MET A 32 -17.03 10.21 -9.87
CA MET A 32 -17.63 10.27 -8.54
C MET A 32 -17.46 11.66 -7.92
N GLU A 33 -18.50 12.16 -7.26
CA GLU A 33 -18.37 13.32 -6.37
C GLU A 33 -17.54 12.96 -5.13
N THR A 34 -16.89 13.93 -4.49
CA THR A 34 -16.00 13.69 -3.34
C THR A 34 -16.66 12.85 -2.23
N HIS A 35 -17.93 13.12 -1.92
CA HIS A 35 -18.65 12.37 -0.89
C HIS A 35 -18.90 10.89 -1.26
N GLU A 36 -19.06 10.59 -2.56
CA GLU A 36 -19.22 9.22 -3.05
C GLU A 36 -17.89 8.48 -3.00
N GLN A 37 -16.78 9.18 -3.28
CA GLN A 37 -15.42 8.64 -3.13
C GLN A 37 -15.12 8.30 -1.67
N ASP A 38 -15.43 9.22 -0.75
CA ASP A 38 -15.24 9.01 0.70
C ASP A 38 -16.05 7.79 1.19
N GLU A 39 -17.31 7.66 0.74
CA GLU A 39 -18.16 6.52 1.10
C GLU A 39 -17.64 5.20 0.49
N TYR A 40 -17.17 5.23 -0.75
CA TYR A 40 -16.55 4.09 -1.42
C TYR A 40 -15.28 3.62 -0.69
N ASP A 41 -14.38 4.55 -0.38
CA ASP A 41 -13.11 4.25 0.30
C ASP A 41 -13.38 3.68 1.70
N LEU A 42 -14.34 4.24 2.44
CA LEU A 42 -14.75 3.75 3.76
C LEU A 42 -15.28 2.32 3.69
N ASN A 43 -16.21 2.04 2.78
CA ASN A 43 -16.82 0.72 2.64
C ASN A 43 -15.78 -0.33 2.22
N SER A 44 -14.93 0.00 1.24
CA SER A 44 -13.86 -0.88 0.77
C SER A 44 -12.83 -1.15 1.86
N LEU A 45 -12.51 -0.14 2.69
CA LEU A 45 -11.64 -0.31 3.85
C LEU A 45 -12.22 -1.31 4.85
N TYR A 46 -13.51 -1.20 5.19
CA TYR A 46 -14.14 -2.18 6.08
C TYR A 46 -14.17 -3.58 5.47
N GLU A 47 -14.48 -3.70 4.18
CA GLU A 47 -14.53 -4.99 3.50
C GLU A 47 -13.18 -5.71 3.57
N ILE A 48 -12.09 -5.03 3.25
CA ILE A 48 -10.72 -5.59 3.32
C ILE A 48 -10.34 -5.90 4.77
N LEU A 49 -10.66 -4.99 5.70
CA LEU A 49 -10.34 -5.20 7.11
C LEU A 49 -11.02 -6.45 7.67
N GLU A 50 -12.33 -6.57 7.47
CA GLU A 50 -13.15 -7.62 8.06
C GLU A 50 -12.99 -8.97 7.37
N ASN A 51 -12.87 -8.99 6.04
CA ASN A 51 -12.87 -10.23 5.27
C ASN A 51 -11.47 -10.73 4.92
N GLU A 52 -10.43 -9.88 4.98
CA GLU A 52 -9.07 -10.27 4.60
C GLU A 52 -8.08 -10.11 5.75
N ILE A 53 -7.96 -8.91 6.31
CA ILE A 53 -6.91 -8.59 7.30
C ILE A 53 -7.16 -9.31 8.62
N LEU A 54 -8.34 -9.15 9.23
CA LEU A 54 -8.64 -9.77 10.53
C LEU A 54 -8.58 -11.30 10.46
N PRO A 55 -9.16 -12.00 9.46
CA PRO A 55 -9.05 -13.44 9.35
C PRO A 55 -7.60 -13.90 9.18
N THR A 56 -6.81 -13.23 8.32
CA THR A 56 -5.39 -13.56 8.13
C THR A 56 -4.59 -13.35 9.42
N TYR A 57 -4.81 -12.22 10.11
CA TYR A 57 -4.09 -11.88 11.33
C TYR A 57 -4.36 -12.86 12.48
N TYR A 58 -5.63 -13.23 12.71
CA TYR A 58 -6.02 -14.07 13.85
C TYR A 58 -5.95 -15.57 13.56
N HIS A 59 -6.16 -16.00 12.31
CA HIS A 59 -6.27 -17.41 11.96
C HIS A 59 -5.11 -17.95 11.11
N ASP A 60 -4.36 -17.09 10.42
CA ASP A 60 -3.20 -17.49 9.62
C ASP A 60 -1.95 -16.66 9.91
N TYR A 61 -1.39 -16.93 11.08
CA TYR A 61 -0.14 -16.32 11.55
C TYR A 61 1.03 -16.50 10.56
N SER A 62 1.06 -17.62 9.83
CA SER A 62 2.15 -17.93 8.91
C SER A 62 2.15 -16.99 7.70
N THR A 63 0.98 -16.78 7.11
CA THR A 63 0.75 -15.85 6.01
C THR A 63 0.95 -14.42 6.47
N TRP A 64 0.41 -14.03 7.63
CA TRP A 64 0.63 -12.69 8.18
C TRP A 64 2.12 -12.36 8.35
N ARG A 65 2.90 -13.32 8.87
CA ARG A 65 4.35 -13.16 9.02
C ARG A 65 5.07 -13.03 7.68
N GLN A 66 4.58 -13.71 6.63
CA GLN A 66 5.13 -13.59 5.30
C GLN A 66 4.86 -12.20 4.72
N ILE A 67 3.63 -11.66 4.88
CA ILE A 67 3.28 -10.30 4.45
C ILE A 67 4.21 -9.26 5.08
N ILE A 68 4.46 -9.38 6.40
CA ILE A 68 5.41 -8.50 7.09
C ILE A 68 6.81 -8.56 6.46
N LYS A 69 7.31 -9.77 6.17
CA LYS A 69 8.66 -9.94 5.59
C LYS A 69 8.74 -9.37 4.18
N ASN A 70 7.74 -9.60 3.35
CA ASN A 70 7.67 -9.07 1.99
C ASN A 70 7.68 -7.53 2.03
N GLY A 71 6.86 -6.91 2.88
CA GLY A 71 6.84 -5.45 3.06
C GLY A 71 8.20 -4.86 3.44
N MET A 72 8.98 -5.56 4.24
CA MET A 72 10.36 -5.13 4.56
C MET A 72 11.32 -5.28 3.38
N GLN A 73 11.15 -6.30 2.54
CA GLN A 73 12.06 -6.59 1.42
C GLN A 73 11.81 -5.65 0.23
N ASP A 74 10.55 -5.43 -0.12
CA ASP A 74 10.16 -4.71 -1.33
C ASP A 74 10.46 -3.20 -1.24
N VAL A 75 10.27 -2.61 -0.06
CA VAL A 75 10.51 -1.18 0.16
C VAL A 75 12.00 -0.85 0.23
N ARG A 76 12.83 -1.75 0.79
CA ARG A 76 14.20 -1.43 1.20
C ARG A 76 15.08 -0.85 0.10
N LEU A 77 14.97 -1.37 -1.13
CA LEU A 77 15.90 -1.01 -2.20
C LEU A 77 15.46 0.24 -2.97
N ARG A 78 14.16 0.40 -3.23
CA ARG A 78 13.64 1.52 -4.02
C ARG A 78 13.47 2.80 -3.20
N PHE A 79 13.22 2.71 -1.91
CA PHE A 79 12.95 3.88 -1.07
C PHE A 79 14.16 4.34 -0.24
N ASP A 80 15.36 3.88 -0.61
CA ASP A 80 16.61 4.35 0.00
C ASP A 80 16.93 5.78 -0.46
N SER A 81 17.22 6.66 0.50
CA SER A 81 17.50 8.07 0.21
C SER A 81 18.85 8.29 -0.49
N ASN A 82 19.82 7.38 -0.35
CA ASN A 82 21.09 7.47 -1.08
C ASN A 82 20.87 7.24 -2.58
N ARG A 83 19.98 6.32 -2.95
CA ARG A 83 19.57 6.14 -4.35
C ARG A 83 19.00 7.45 -4.91
N MET A 84 18.06 8.05 -4.19
CA MET A 84 17.44 9.33 -4.60
C MET A 84 18.49 10.43 -4.76
N ALA A 85 19.36 10.63 -3.76
CA ALA A 85 20.41 11.65 -3.83
C ALA A 85 21.37 11.44 -5.02
N HIS A 86 21.70 10.18 -5.32
CA HIS A 86 22.52 9.82 -6.48
C HIS A 86 21.80 10.14 -7.80
N GLU A 87 20.53 9.77 -7.94
CA GLU A 87 19.72 10.07 -9.13
C GLU A 87 19.59 11.58 -9.36
N TYR A 88 19.36 12.37 -8.32
CA TYR A 88 19.33 13.83 -8.41
C TYR A 88 20.65 14.40 -8.94
N TYR A 89 21.78 13.95 -8.40
CA TYR A 89 23.09 14.44 -8.86
C TYR A 89 23.36 14.07 -10.32
N ALA A 90 23.10 12.81 -10.70
CA ALA A 90 23.42 12.29 -12.03
C ALA A 90 22.50 12.80 -13.14
N LEU A 91 21.23 13.08 -12.84
CA LEU A 91 20.23 13.42 -13.86
C LEU A 91 19.89 14.91 -13.93
N LEU A 92 20.05 15.65 -12.83
CA LEU A 92 19.62 17.06 -12.74
C LEU A 92 20.78 18.04 -12.52
N TYR A 93 21.81 17.67 -11.75
CA TYR A 93 22.87 18.60 -11.32
C TYR A 93 24.24 18.41 -11.99
N GLN A 94 24.32 17.51 -12.99
CA GLN A 94 25.47 17.44 -13.90
C GLN A 94 25.53 18.68 -14.81
#